data_AF-A0A962ZK27-F1
#
_entry.id   AF-A0A962ZK27-F1
#
_cell.length_a   1.000
_cell.length_b   1.000
_cell.length_c   1.000
_cell.angle_alpha   90.00
_cell.angle_beta   90.00
_cell.angle_gamma   90.00
#
_symmetry.space_group_name_H-M   'P 1'
#
loop_
_entity.id
_entity.type
_entity.pdbx_description
1 polymer ?
#
loop_
_entity_poly.entity_id
_entity_poly.type
_entity_poly.pdbx_seq_one_letter_code
_entity_poly.pdbx_strand_id
1 'polypeptide(L)'
;MQPIDDRGTSDTAGISRRRFLQSSALSGLVLGLYLAPQGPRTAIARDTGVFAPNAFIRIAPDNTVTLIIKHHEMGQGVSTGLATLLAEELDADLSSIAVEFAPANAALYGNMLMGGQQGTGGSTAMANSWLQMRTAGAQARALLVQAAAQRWQVPVTSITVERGMLSTPGHTATFGDLASAAAGLSVPDKVTLKTPDAFQYIGKEDTRRVDAREKSTGKAVYTIDVTLPGLLTAVVAWPPAFGASLTSFDASSAMKVSGVKAVVRIPEGVAVVAEGTWQAMKGRDALALQWDTSGAGPVSSEKLYADYAALADQAGQVVVSSEQTDALLAEPATRIAATYEFPYLAHAAMEPMN
;
A
#
# COMPACT_ATOMS: atom_id res chain seq x y z
N MET A 1 -51.85 -4.90 51.35
CA MET A 1 -52.39 -6.26 51.42
C MET A 1 -51.56 -7.14 50.51
N GLN A 2 -50.67 -7.91 51.11
CA GLN A 2 -50.09 -9.17 50.62
C GLN A 2 -50.26 -10.16 51.79
N PRO A 3 -50.23 -11.51 51.65
CA PRO A 3 -49.48 -12.30 50.66
C PRO A 3 -50.16 -13.63 50.21
N ILE A 4 -49.34 -14.52 49.61
CA ILE A 4 -49.36 -16.00 49.46
C ILE A 4 -49.26 -16.42 47.98
N ASP A 5 -48.46 -17.38 47.51
CA ASP A 5 -47.10 -17.91 47.73
C ASP A 5 -47.04 -19.28 46.99
N ASP A 6 -45.88 -19.57 46.41
CA ASP A 6 -45.27 -20.85 46.04
C ASP A 6 -45.97 -21.90 45.15
N ARG A 7 -45.29 -22.22 44.03
CA ARG A 7 -44.60 -23.51 43.83
C ARG A 7 -43.85 -23.61 42.48
N GLY A 8 -42.59 -24.05 42.54
CA GLY A 8 -42.09 -25.09 41.61
C GLY A 8 -41.06 -24.68 40.55
N THR A 9 -39.82 -25.14 40.77
CA THR A 9 -38.63 -25.09 39.91
C THR A 9 -38.75 -25.89 38.60
N SER A 10 -38.29 -25.33 37.48
CA SER A 10 -37.52 -26.08 36.48
C SER A 10 -36.65 -25.14 35.65
N ASP A 11 -35.35 -25.21 35.93
CA ASP A 11 -34.26 -24.55 35.22
C ASP A 11 -34.13 -25.14 33.81
N THR A 12 -34.47 -24.37 32.78
CA THR A 12 -33.92 -24.58 31.43
C THR A 12 -33.15 -23.32 31.07
N ALA A 13 -31.89 -23.27 31.48
CA ALA A 13 -30.94 -22.23 31.14
C ALA A 13 -30.71 -22.20 29.63
N GLY A 14 -31.53 -21.44 28.91
CA GLY A 14 -31.27 -21.08 27.53
C GLY A 14 -29.96 -20.30 27.45
N ILE A 15 -28.98 -20.85 26.74
CA ILE A 15 -27.69 -20.21 26.51
C ILE A 15 -27.95 -18.92 25.73
N SER A 16 -27.79 -17.77 26.39
CA SER A 16 -27.84 -16.48 25.69
C SER A 16 -26.60 -16.33 24.80
N ARG A 17 -26.75 -15.72 23.63
CA ARG A 17 -25.63 -15.43 22.70
C ARG A 17 -24.44 -14.77 23.39
N ARG A 18 -24.70 -13.97 24.44
CA ARG A 18 -23.67 -13.33 25.27
C ARG A 18 -22.91 -14.33 26.15
N ARG A 19 -23.58 -15.33 26.74
CA ARG A 19 -22.90 -16.39 27.49
C ARG A 19 -22.17 -17.36 26.56
N PHE A 20 -22.70 -17.67 25.38
CA PHE A 20 -21.97 -18.46 24.37
C PHE A 20 -20.64 -17.80 23.99
N LEU A 21 -20.67 -16.49 23.69
CA LEU A 21 -19.46 -15.70 23.36
C LEU A 21 -18.48 -15.57 24.54
N GLN A 22 -18.97 -15.57 25.79
CA GLN A 22 -18.11 -15.58 26.97
C GLN A 22 -17.50 -16.97 27.23
N SER A 23 -18.21 -18.06 26.94
CA SER A 23 -17.70 -19.42 27.10
C SER A 23 -16.71 -19.85 26.01
N SER A 24 -16.83 -19.36 24.78
CA SER A 24 -15.86 -19.64 23.71
C SER A 24 -14.55 -18.85 23.83
N ALA A 25 -14.44 -17.94 24.82
CA ALA A 25 -13.17 -17.29 25.16
C ALA A 25 -12.21 -18.19 25.98
N LEU A 26 -12.69 -19.34 26.49
CA LEU A 26 -11.87 -20.29 27.29
C LEU A 26 -11.57 -21.62 26.58
N SER A 27 -12.07 -21.83 25.36
CA SER A 27 -11.75 -23.00 24.53
C SER A 27 -11.52 -22.54 23.10
N GLY A 28 -10.24 -22.56 22.70
CA GLY A 28 -9.75 -21.99 21.45
C GLY A 28 -10.41 -22.56 20.20
N LEU A 29 -11.05 -21.67 19.44
CA LEU A 29 -11.21 -21.79 18.00
C LEU A 29 -11.21 -20.38 17.42
N VAL A 30 -10.06 -19.94 16.90
CA VAL A 30 -9.93 -18.65 16.23
C VAL A 30 -10.04 -18.89 14.73
N LEU A 31 -11.22 -18.62 14.17
CA LEU A 31 -11.33 -18.30 12.74
C LEU A 31 -10.85 -16.86 12.57
N GLY A 32 -9.77 -16.67 11.80
CA GLY A 32 -9.24 -15.36 11.45
C GLY A 32 -10.17 -14.61 10.50
N LEU A 33 -10.87 -13.60 11.03
CA LEU A 33 -11.47 -12.51 10.26
C LEU A 33 -10.76 -11.23 10.69
N TYR A 34 -9.81 -10.79 9.87
CA TYR A 34 -9.04 -9.57 10.09
C TYR A 34 -9.88 -8.37 9.64
N LEU A 35 -10.66 -7.80 10.53
CA LEU A 35 -11.25 -6.46 10.36
C LEU A 35 -10.36 -5.47 11.13
N ALA A 36 -9.66 -4.61 10.40
CA ALA A 36 -8.75 -3.61 10.94
C ALA A 36 -9.48 -2.65 11.90
N PRO A 37 -8.91 -2.31 13.08
CA PRO A 37 -9.43 -1.24 13.91
C PRO A 37 -8.62 0.05 13.76
N GLN A 38 -9.38 1.14 13.64
CA GLN A 38 -8.93 2.53 13.73
C GLN A 38 -8.46 2.89 15.15
N GLY A 39 -7.37 3.64 15.26
CA GLY A 39 -6.95 4.38 16.46
C GLY A 39 -5.60 3.96 17.06
N PRO A 40 -4.83 4.90 17.66
CA PRO A 40 -3.51 4.62 18.20
C PRO A 40 -3.66 3.87 19.52
N ARG A 41 -3.50 2.56 19.48
CA ARG A 41 -3.22 1.75 20.66
C ARG A 41 -1.84 1.16 20.51
N THR A 42 -0.99 1.46 21.48
CA THR A 42 0.20 0.70 21.83
C THR A 42 -0.11 -0.79 21.65
N ALA A 43 0.59 -1.41 20.69
CA ALA A 43 0.49 -2.84 20.49
C ALA A 43 0.93 -3.50 21.80
N ILE A 44 -0.03 -3.99 22.58
CA ILE A 44 0.24 -5.07 23.50
C ILE A 44 0.62 -6.22 22.58
N ALA A 45 1.91 -6.49 22.47
CA ALA A 45 2.45 -7.67 21.83
C ALA A 45 1.70 -8.89 22.39
N ARG A 46 0.72 -9.38 21.64
CA ARG A 46 0.34 -10.78 21.77
C ARG A 46 1.56 -11.53 21.29
N ASP A 47 2.12 -12.34 22.18
CA ASP A 47 3.22 -13.24 21.90
C ASP A 47 2.78 -14.24 20.82
N THR A 48 2.85 -13.79 19.58
CA THR A 48 2.57 -14.57 18.37
C THR A 48 3.84 -15.26 17.89
N GLY A 49 4.96 -15.06 18.58
CA GLY A 49 6.30 -15.45 18.12
C GLY A 49 6.76 -14.70 16.86
N VAL A 50 5.98 -13.75 16.34
CA VAL A 50 6.28 -13.01 15.12
C VAL A 50 7.28 -11.90 15.41
N PHE A 51 8.39 -11.93 14.68
CA PHE A 51 9.42 -10.90 14.73
C PHE A 51 9.08 -9.76 13.77
N ALA A 52 8.91 -8.55 14.30
CA ALA A 52 8.63 -7.34 13.52
C ALA A 52 9.53 -6.18 13.98
N PRO A 53 10.78 -6.11 13.51
CA PRO A 53 11.76 -5.12 13.98
C PRO A 53 11.44 -3.67 13.56
N ASN A 54 10.54 -3.50 12.60
CA ASN A 54 10.03 -2.22 12.12
C ASN A 54 8.68 -2.44 11.39
N ALA A 55 8.12 -1.38 10.82
CA ALA A 55 6.82 -1.42 10.14
C ALA A 55 6.80 -2.22 8.81
N PHE A 56 7.96 -2.60 8.27
CA PHE A 56 8.11 -3.15 6.91
C PHE A 56 8.42 -4.64 6.88
N ILE A 57 8.96 -5.21 7.95
CA ILE A 57 9.42 -6.59 7.98
C ILE A 57 8.65 -7.36 9.03
N ARG A 58 8.18 -8.54 8.64
CA ARG A 58 7.58 -9.51 9.55
C ARG A 58 8.20 -10.89 9.27
N ILE A 59 8.66 -11.57 10.31
CA ILE A 59 9.15 -12.95 10.20
C ILE A 59 8.36 -13.81 11.17
N ALA A 60 7.60 -14.76 10.65
CA ALA A 60 6.79 -15.65 11.46
C ALA A 60 7.59 -16.91 11.89
N PRO A 61 7.20 -17.59 12.98
CA PRO A 61 7.85 -18.83 13.42
C PRO A 61 7.84 -19.97 12.39
N ASP A 62 6.93 -19.94 11.41
CA ASP A 62 6.89 -20.87 10.27
C ASP A 62 7.91 -20.52 9.16
N ASN A 63 8.81 -19.59 9.45
CA ASN A 63 9.85 -19.07 8.56
C ASN A 63 9.33 -18.21 7.38
N THR A 64 8.06 -17.81 7.41
CA THR A 64 7.54 -16.85 6.43
C THR A 64 8.14 -15.46 6.67
N VAL A 65 8.87 -14.95 5.69
CA VAL A 65 9.34 -13.55 5.66
C VAL A 65 8.35 -12.73 4.84
N THR A 66 7.74 -11.73 5.45
CA THR A 66 6.85 -10.79 4.77
C THR A 66 7.47 -9.41 4.70
N LEU A 67 7.51 -8.86 3.50
CA LEU A 67 7.76 -7.44 3.23
C LEU A 67 6.43 -6.70 3.08
N ILE A 68 6.22 -5.69 3.91
CA ILE A 68 5.09 -4.77 3.83
C ILE A 68 5.52 -3.55 2.98
N ILE A 69 4.84 -3.35 1.86
CA ILE A 69 5.17 -2.34 0.87
C ILE A 69 4.19 -1.17 0.98
N LYS A 70 4.74 0.03 1.20
CA LYS A 70 3.97 1.29 1.29
C LYS A 70 3.63 1.94 -0.05
N HIS A 71 4.06 1.34 -1.16
CA HIS A 71 3.91 1.86 -2.51
C HIS A 71 3.02 0.94 -3.36
N HIS A 72 2.28 1.48 -4.31
CA HIS A 72 1.48 0.68 -5.25
C HIS A 72 2.36 0.08 -6.35
N GLU A 73 2.13 -1.19 -6.70
CA GLU A 73 2.70 -1.83 -7.89
C GLU A 73 1.77 -1.62 -9.09
N MET A 74 2.19 -0.78 -10.03
CA MET A 74 1.43 -0.41 -11.24
C MET A 74 2.16 -0.89 -12.52
N GLY A 75 3.08 -1.85 -12.39
CA GLY A 75 3.87 -2.41 -13.49
C GLY A 75 5.35 -2.03 -13.47
N GLN A 76 5.73 -1.01 -12.69
CA GLN A 76 7.09 -0.48 -12.61
C GLN A 76 8.06 -1.36 -11.81
N GLY A 77 7.59 -2.43 -11.16
CA GLY A 77 8.45 -3.40 -10.46
C GLY A 77 8.91 -2.98 -9.07
N VAL A 78 8.15 -2.12 -8.39
CA VAL A 78 8.45 -1.70 -7.00
C VAL A 78 8.42 -2.88 -6.04
N SER A 79 7.44 -3.77 -6.20
CA SER A 79 7.35 -4.99 -5.38
C SER A 79 8.63 -5.81 -5.41
N THR A 80 9.14 -6.06 -6.63
CA THR A 80 10.40 -6.74 -6.86
C THR A 80 11.58 -5.94 -6.32
N GLY A 81 11.67 -4.65 -6.66
CA GLY A 81 12.79 -3.80 -6.25
C GLY A 81 12.96 -3.76 -4.73
N LEU A 82 11.88 -3.55 -3.98
CA LEU A 82 11.95 -3.49 -2.51
C LEU A 82 12.20 -4.86 -1.88
N ALA A 83 11.64 -5.94 -2.43
CA ALA A 83 11.95 -7.31 -2.01
C ALA A 83 13.43 -7.64 -2.22
N THR A 84 14.00 -7.22 -3.35
CA THR A 84 15.42 -7.36 -3.66
C THR A 84 16.29 -6.62 -2.63
N LEU A 85 15.95 -5.39 -2.26
CA LEU A 85 16.70 -4.64 -1.23
C LEU A 85 16.65 -5.32 0.14
N LEU A 86 15.48 -5.83 0.52
CA LEU A 86 15.34 -6.58 1.77
C LEU A 86 16.14 -7.87 1.73
N ALA A 87 15.98 -8.69 0.69
CA ALA A 87 16.66 -9.98 0.55
C ALA A 87 18.18 -9.82 0.58
N GLU A 88 18.69 -8.78 -0.11
CA GLU A 88 20.10 -8.47 -0.18
C GLU A 88 20.69 -8.25 1.22
N GLU A 89 20.11 -7.38 2.03
CA GLU A 89 20.69 -7.06 3.35
C GLU A 89 20.33 -8.08 4.43
N LEU A 90 19.21 -8.79 4.27
CA LEU A 90 18.78 -9.83 5.19
C LEU A 90 19.53 -11.16 4.99
N ASP A 91 20.23 -11.35 3.86
CA ASP A 91 20.72 -12.65 3.38
C ASP A 91 19.59 -13.69 3.24
N ALA A 92 18.41 -13.25 2.81
CA ALA A 92 17.26 -14.11 2.57
C ALA A 92 17.29 -14.71 1.16
N ASP A 93 16.59 -15.83 0.97
CA ASP A 93 16.21 -16.26 -0.37
C ASP A 93 15.12 -15.32 -0.89
N LEU A 94 15.36 -14.62 -2.00
CA LEU A 94 14.38 -13.70 -2.58
C LEU A 94 13.04 -14.39 -2.88
N SER A 95 13.07 -15.66 -3.27
CA SER A 95 11.85 -16.43 -3.56
C SER A 95 11.02 -16.79 -2.32
N SER A 96 11.59 -16.63 -1.12
CA SER A 96 10.91 -16.87 0.16
C SER A 96 10.23 -15.64 0.74
N ILE A 97 10.42 -14.46 0.13
CA ILE A 97 9.81 -13.21 0.61
C ILE A 97 8.39 -13.07 0.06
N ALA A 98 7.42 -13.15 0.96
CA ALA A 98 6.05 -12.76 0.68
C ALA A 98 5.93 -11.23 0.65
N VAL A 99 5.17 -10.70 -0.31
CA VAL A 99 4.90 -9.27 -0.43
C VAL A 99 3.45 -8.99 -0.03
N GLU A 100 3.28 -8.03 0.87
CA GLU A 100 1.98 -7.48 1.26
C GLU A 100 1.97 -5.97 1.06
N PHE A 101 0.83 -5.39 0.72
CA PHE A 101 0.69 -3.93 0.64
C PHE A 101 0.20 -3.37 1.97
N ALA A 102 0.81 -2.25 2.39
CA ALA A 102 0.50 -1.60 3.64
C ALA A 102 -0.96 -1.09 3.66
N PRO A 103 -1.66 -1.18 4.80
CA PRO A 103 -2.93 -0.49 4.98
C PRO A 103 -2.72 1.03 4.94
N ALA A 104 -3.81 1.79 4.80
CA ALA A 104 -3.77 3.24 4.87
C ALA A 104 -3.37 3.73 6.28
N ASN A 105 -2.11 4.13 6.44
CA ASN A 105 -1.55 4.72 7.65
C ASN A 105 -0.30 5.55 7.29
N ALA A 106 -0.51 6.79 6.88
CA ALA A 106 0.57 7.69 6.46
C ALA A 106 1.62 7.96 7.55
N ALA A 107 1.26 7.85 8.83
CA ALA A 107 2.21 8.03 9.93
C ALA A 107 3.29 6.94 9.96
N LEU A 108 2.95 5.71 9.58
CA LEU A 108 3.88 4.58 9.50
C LEU A 108 4.45 4.38 8.09
N TYR A 109 3.63 4.64 7.07
CA TYR A 109 3.87 4.26 5.67
C TYR A 109 3.97 5.46 4.73
N GLY A 110 4.30 6.64 5.27
CA GLY A 110 4.49 7.86 4.49
C GLY A 110 5.67 7.75 3.50
N ASN A 111 5.47 8.33 2.32
CA ASN A 111 6.52 8.60 1.36
C ASN A 111 7.14 9.96 1.66
N MET A 112 8.36 9.96 2.20
CA MET A 112 9.04 11.18 2.64
C MET A 112 9.41 12.12 1.49
N LEU A 113 9.53 11.60 0.27
CA LEU A 113 9.73 12.42 -0.93
C LEU A 113 8.43 13.04 -1.46
N MET A 114 7.28 12.71 -0.86
CA MET A 114 5.95 13.29 -1.15
C MET A 114 5.36 13.97 0.10
N GLY A 115 6.20 14.53 0.97
CA GLY A 115 5.74 15.24 2.17
C GLY A 115 5.07 14.35 3.22
N GLY A 116 5.39 13.04 3.24
CA GLY A 116 4.86 12.09 4.22
C GLY A 116 3.49 11.51 3.87
N GLN A 117 2.90 11.87 2.72
CA GLN A 117 1.70 11.20 2.22
C GLN A 117 2.00 9.75 1.84
N GLN A 118 1.06 8.84 2.09
CA GLN A 118 1.17 7.46 1.60
C GLN A 118 0.67 7.42 0.15
N GLY A 119 1.61 7.40 -0.79
CA GLY A 119 1.32 7.39 -2.22
C GLY A 119 2.53 7.06 -3.06
N THR A 120 2.28 6.74 -4.33
CA THR A 120 3.31 6.38 -5.31
C THR A 120 3.20 7.29 -6.53
N GLY A 121 4.29 8.00 -6.84
CA GLY A 121 4.38 8.91 -7.97
C GLY A 121 5.77 9.52 -8.09
N GLY A 122 6.04 10.24 -9.19
CA GLY A 122 7.29 10.99 -9.38
C GLY A 122 8.58 10.16 -9.29
N SER A 123 8.51 8.85 -9.62
CA SER A 123 9.64 7.91 -9.48
C SER A 123 10.22 7.80 -8.05
N THR A 124 9.42 8.15 -7.04
CA THR A 124 9.90 8.24 -5.66
C THR A 124 9.97 6.89 -4.94
N ALA A 125 9.33 5.83 -5.44
CA ALA A 125 9.23 4.58 -4.70
C ALA A 125 10.60 3.97 -4.34
N MET A 126 11.44 3.73 -5.33
CA MET A 126 12.79 3.20 -5.11
C MET A 126 13.70 4.25 -4.47
N ALA A 127 13.68 5.50 -4.94
CA ALA A 127 14.54 6.57 -4.42
C ALA A 127 14.29 6.84 -2.93
N ASN A 128 13.03 6.88 -2.50
CA ASN A 128 12.65 7.08 -1.10
C ASN A 128 13.03 5.88 -0.23
N SER A 129 12.87 4.67 -0.75
CA SER A 129 12.94 3.44 0.04
C SER A 129 14.28 2.71 -0.05
N TRP A 130 15.22 3.18 -0.88
CA TRP A 130 16.55 2.56 -1.07
C TRP A 130 17.29 2.31 0.24
N LEU A 131 17.63 3.37 0.97
CA LEU A 131 18.31 3.22 2.27
C LEU A 131 17.37 2.64 3.32
N GLN A 132 16.08 2.98 3.29
CA GLN A 132 15.11 2.52 4.29
C GLN A 132 15.01 0.99 4.32
N MET A 133 14.83 0.35 3.16
CA MET A 133 14.70 -1.11 3.09
C MET A 133 16.03 -1.82 3.36
N ARG A 134 17.14 -1.24 2.90
CA ARG A 134 18.46 -1.82 3.16
C ARG A 134 18.82 -1.79 4.65
N THR A 135 18.62 -0.65 5.31
CA THR A 135 18.79 -0.53 6.76
C THR A 135 17.86 -1.48 7.52
N ALA A 136 16.59 -1.58 7.11
CA ALA A 136 15.64 -2.48 7.72
C ALA A 136 16.08 -3.95 7.64
N GLY A 137 16.55 -4.41 6.47
CA GLY A 137 17.06 -5.77 6.26
C GLY A 137 18.30 -6.07 7.10
N ALA A 138 19.27 -5.16 7.11
CA ALA A 138 20.51 -5.31 7.89
C ALA A 138 20.24 -5.32 9.41
N GLN A 139 19.29 -4.50 9.89
CA GLN A 139 18.85 -4.53 11.30
C GLN A 139 18.19 -5.85 11.67
N ALA A 140 17.28 -6.35 10.82
CA ALA A 140 16.64 -7.64 11.03
C ALA A 140 17.67 -8.77 11.10
N ARG A 141 18.63 -8.79 10.17
CA ARG A 141 19.75 -9.76 10.17
C ARG A 141 20.58 -9.68 11.44
N ALA A 142 20.96 -8.48 11.89
CA ALA A 142 21.75 -8.30 13.10
C ALA A 142 21.05 -8.87 14.33
N LEU A 143 19.74 -8.67 14.46
CA LEU A 143 18.92 -9.20 15.55
C LEU A 143 18.81 -10.73 15.50
N LEU A 144 18.62 -11.31 14.31
CA LEU A 144 18.61 -12.77 14.13
C LEU A 144 19.96 -13.41 14.48
N VAL A 145 21.08 -12.81 14.03
CA VAL A 145 22.43 -13.25 14.37
C VAL A 145 22.69 -13.14 15.88
N GLN A 146 22.22 -12.07 16.51
CA GLN A 146 22.34 -11.90 17.96
C GLN A 146 21.52 -12.96 18.72
N ALA A 147 20.30 -13.25 18.28
CA ALA A 147 19.45 -14.28 18.86
C ALA A 147 20.09 -15.68 18.72
N ALA A 148 20.66 -15.99 17.55
CA ALA A 148 21.40 -17.23 17.34
C ALA A 148 22.65 -17.33 18.22
N ALA A 149 23.43 -16.25 18.32
CA ALA A 149 24.62 -16.18 19.17
C ALA A 149 24.28 -16.43 20.65
N GLN A 150 23.19 -15.82 21.14
CA GLN A 150 22.71 -16.06 22.51
C GLN A 150 22.23 -17.50 22.70
N ARG A 151 21.48 -18.06 21.74
CA ARG A 151 20.97 -19.43 21.79
C ARG A 151 22.07 -20.48 21.79
N TRP A 152 23.09 -20.29 20.97
CA TRP A 152 24.19 -21.24 20.78
C TRP A 152 25.40 -20.95 21.68
N GLN A 153 25.38 -19.83 22.42
CA GLN A 153 26.48 -19.38 23.27
C GLN A 153 27.81 -19.23 22.50
N VAL A 154 27.73 -18.72 21.27
CA VAL A 154 28.88 -18.48 20.38
C VAL A 154 29.04 -16.99 20.06
N PRO A 155 30.24 -16.52 19.66
CA PRO A 155 30.40 -15.16 19.18
C PRO A 155 29.58 -14.89 17.92
N VAL A 156 28.97 -13.71 17.80
CA VAL A 156 28.22 -13.27 16.60
C VAL A 156 29.05 -13.38 15.31
N THR A 157 30.36 -13.21 15.40
CA THR A 157 31.30 -13.30 14.28
C THR A 157 31.51 -14.72 13.75
N SER A 158 31.08 -15.74 14.50
CA SER A 158 31.16 -17.15 14.10
C SER A 158 29.93 -17.65 13.35
N ILE A 159 28.92 -16.79 13.17
CA ILE A 159 27.64 -17.12 12.55
C ILE A 159 27.61 -16.58 11.13
N THR A 160 27.36 -17.46 10.17
CA THR A 160 27.09 -17.09 8.78
C THR A 160 25.58 -17.06 8.55
N VAL A 161 25.14 -16.20 7.62
CA VAL A 161 23.75 -16.14 7.16
C VAL A 161 23.77 -16.31 5.66
N GLU A 162 23.05 -17.31 5.16
CA GLU A 162 22.95 -17.58 3.73
C GLU A 162 21.55 -18.11 3.41
N ARG A 163 20.88 -17.47 2.45
CA ARG A 163 19.56 -17.87 1.93
C ARG A 163 18.52 -18.18 3.03
N GLY A 164 18.47 -17.38 4.08
CA GLY A 164 17.50 -17.57 5.17
C GLY A 164 17.92 -18.53 6.28
N MET A 165 19.15 -19.08 6.23
CA MET A 165 19.69 -20.00 7.21
C MET A 165 20.86 -19.38 7.96
N LEU A 166 20.81 -19.42 9.29
CA LEU A 166 21.95 -19.09 10.14
C LEU A 166 22.70 -20.37 10.48
N SER A 167 24.03 -20.32 10.42
CA SER A 167 24.88 -21.49 10.66
C SER A 167 26.16 -21.15 11.43
N THR A 168 26.62 -22.08 12.23
CA THR A 168 27.96 -22.14 12.84
C THR A 168 28.33 -23.61 13.02
N PRO A 169 29.59 -24.01 13.27
CA PRO A 169 29.93 -25.43 13.43
C PRO A 169 29.05 -26.12 14.49
N GLY A 170 28.26 -27.11 14.06
CA GLY A 170 27.38 -27.90 14.93
C GLY A 170 25.96 -27.33 15.15
N HIS A 171 25.64 -26.14 14.64
CA HIS A 171 24.31 -25.55 14.79
C HIS A 171 23.80 -24.89 13.51
N THR A 172 22.50 -25.04 13.28
CA THR A 172 21.75 -24.34 12.23
C THR A 172 20.40 -23.90 12.76
N ALA A 173 19.86 -22.81 12.21
CA ALA A 173 18.51 -22.33 12.49
C ALA A 173 18.00 -21.47 11.32
N THR A 174 16.71 -21.60 11.03
CA THR A 174 16.01 -20.69 10.11
C THR A 174 15.73 -19.34 10.77
N PHE A 175 15.25 -18.36 10.00
CA PHE A 175 14.78 -17.11 10.59
C PHE A 175 13.59 -17.31 11.54
N GLY A 176 12.65 -18.19 11.18
CA GLY A 176 11.50 -18.54 12.01
C GLY A 176 11.89 -19.12 13.37
N ASP A 177 12.90 -20.00 13.40
CA ASP A 177 13.43 -20.61 14.63
C ASP A 177 13.97 -19.59 15.65
N LEU A 178 14.35 -18.40 15.17
CA LEU A 178 14.94 -17.33 15.95
C LEU A 178 14.01 -16.13 16.13
N ALA A 179 12.86 -16.11 15.45
CA ALA A 179 11.97 -14.96 15.39
C ALA A 179 11.52 -14.49 16.79
N SER A 180 10.99 -15.41 17.60
CA SER A 180 10.54 -15.09 18.97
C SER A 180 11.68 -14.54 19.85
N ALA A 181 12.87 -15.12 19.76
CA ALA A 181 14.04 -14.64 20.51
C ALA A 181 14.51 -13.27 20.02
N ALA A 182 14.56 -13.06 18.70
CA ALA A 182 14.95 -11.79 18.09
C ALA A 182 13.95 -10.65 18.40
N ALA A 183 12.67 -10.97 18.57
CA ALA A 183 11.64 -9.98 18.93
C ALA A 183 11.84 -9.36 20.33
N GLY A 184 12.55 -10.04 21.22
CA GLY A 184 12.89 -9.52 22.55
C GLY A 184 14.14 -8.61 22.58
N LEU A 185 14.84 -8.46 21.46
CA LEU A 185 16.10 -7.71 21.38
C LEU A 185 15.87 -6.26 20.93
N SER A 186 16.71 -5.35 21.43
CA SER A 186 16.68 -3.94 21.02
C SER A 186 17.24 -3.76 19.62
N VAL A 187 16.50 -3.07 18.74
CA VAL A 187 16.93 -2.78 17.37
C VAL A 187 18.21 -1.93 17.39
N PRO A 188 19.28 -2.33 16.68
CA PRO A 188 20.51 -1.53 16.63
C PRO A 188 20.33 -0.22 15.87
N ASP A 189 20.83 0.89 16.44
CA ASP A 189 20.80 2.22 15.80
C ASP A 189 21.67 2.29 14.53
N LYS A 190 22.75 1.51 14.50
CA LYS A 190 23.72 1.49 13.40
C LYS A 190 23.93 0.07 12.92
N VAL A 191 23.90 -0.09 11.60
CA VAL A 191 24.20 -1.32 10.90
C VAL A 191 25.12 -1.03 9.72
N THR A 192 26.00 -1.97 9.42
CA THR A 192 26.82 -1.91 8.20
C THR A 192 26.01 -2.49 7.05
N LEU A 193 25.79 -1.69 6.02
CA LEU A 193 25.15 -2.14 4.79
C LEU A 193 26.18 -2.80 3.87
N LYS A 194 25.73 -3.74 3.05
CA LYS A 194 26.57 -4.35 2.02
C LYS A 194 27.10 -3.33 1.03
N THR A 195 28.30 -3.55 0.52
CA THR A 195 28.85 -2.77 -0.60
C THR A 195 28.43 -3.40 -1.93
N PRO A 196 28.47 -2.65 -3.06
CA PRO A 196 28.04 -3.18 -4.35
C PRO A 196 28.72 -4.49 -4.80
N ASP A 197 29.98 -4.70 -4.40
CA ASP A 197 30.73 -5.94 -4.66
C ASP A 197 30.19 -7.14 -3.87
N ALA A 198 29.49 -6.92 -2.76
CA ALA A 198 28.86 -7.95 -1.95
C ALA A 198 27.41 -8.25 -2.35
N PHE A 199 26.86 -7.53 -3.34
CA PHE A 199 25.49 -7.74 -3.79
C PHE A 199 25.32 -9.06 -4.54
N GLN A 200 24.27 -9.80 -4.16
CA GLN A 200 23.87 -11.08 -4.74
C GLN A 200 22.62 -10.96 -5.63
N TYR A 201 21.78 -9.94 -5.44
CA TYR A 201 20.56 -9.73 -6.22
C TYR A 201 20.51 -8.35 -6.87
N ILE A 202 21.02 -7.31 -6.21
CA ILE A 202 21.00 -5.95 -6.75
C ILE A 202 21.91 -5.88 -7.99
N GLY A 203 21.32 -5.47 -9.12
CA GLY A 203 22.05 -5.29 -10.38
C GLY A 203 22.45 -6.59 -11.09
N LYS A 204 21.88 -7.74 -10.69
CA LYS A 204 22.14 -9.03 -11.34
C LYS A 204 21.04 -9.37 -12.36
N GLU A 205 21.45 -9.93 -13.50
CA GLU A 205 20.56 -10.25 -14.63
C GLU A 205 19.62 -11.43 -14.36
N ASP A 206 19.98 -12.30 -13.42
CA ASP A 206 19.22 -13.48 -13.03
C ASP A 206 18.18 -13.19 -11.93
N THR A 207 18.20 -11.99 -11.33
CA THR A 207 17.18 -11.54 -10.38
C THR A 207 15.82 -11.44 -11.07
N ARG A 208 14.90 -12.36 -10.74
CA ARG A 208 13.56 -12.44 -11.34
C ARG A 208 12.54 -11.64 -10.54
N ARG A 209 11.50 -11.18 -11.24
CA ARG A 209 10.34 -10.50 -10.64
C ARG A 209 9.60 -11.41 -9.68
N VAL A 210 9.37 -10.93 -8.45
CA VAL A 210 8.65 -11.69 -7.41
C VAL A 210 7.16 -11.86 -7.75
N ASP A 211 6.60 -10.94 -8.53
CA ASP A 211 5.19 -10.93 -8.96
C ASP A 211 4.94 -11.62 -10.31
N ALA A 212 5.99 -12.14 -10.97
CA ALA A 212 5.90 -12.67 -12.33
C ALA A 212 4.96 -13.87 -12.44
N ARG A 213 5.02 -14.80 -11.48
CA ARG A 213 4.21 -16.03 -11.53
C ARG A 213 2.73 -15.72 -11.43
N GLU A 214 2.33 -14.87 -10.49
CA GLU A 214 0.91 -14.54 -10.29
C GLU A 214 0.34 -13.80 -11.50
N LYS A 215 1.08 -12.83 -12.05
CA LYS A 215 0.67 -12.08 -13.24
C LYS A 215 0.61 -12.94 -14.50
N SER A 216 1.58 -13.83 -14.72
CA SER A 216 1.61 -14.71 -15.90
C SER A 216 0.60 -15.86 -15.86
N THR A 217 0.05 -16.18 -14.69
CA THR A 217 -0.94 -17.26 -14.52
C THR A 217 -2.36 -16.76 -14.31
N GLY A 218 -2.60 -15.44 -14.35
CA GLY A 218 -3.92 -14.85 -14.10
C GLY A 218 -4.40 -15.00 -12.65
N LYS A 219 -3.47 -15.21 -11.70
CA LYS A 219 -3.76 -15.33 -10.26
C LYS A 219 -3.60 -14.02 -9.50
N ALA A 220 -2.91 -13.04 -10.10
CA ALA A 220 -2.83 -11.71 -9.53
C ALA A 220 -4.23 -11.11 -9.42
N VAL A 221 -4.58 -10.60 -8.24
CA VAL A 221 -5.85 -9.94 -7.97
C VAL A 221 -5.66 -8.44 -8.14
N TYR A 222 -6.33 -7.87 -9.13
CA TYR A 222 -6.43 -6.43 -9.33
C TYR A 222 -7.66 -5.88 -8.60
N THR A 223 -7.73 -4.57 -8.42
CA THR A 223 -8.86 -3.94 -7.70
C THR A 223 -10.19 -4.26 -8.39
N ILE A 224 -10.21 -4.37 -9.72
CA ILE A 224 -11.41 -4.74 -10.49
C ILE A 224 -11.89 -6.18 -10.24
N ASP A 225 -11.00 -7.07 -9.78
CA ASP A 225 -11.34 -8.46 -9.49
C ASP A 225 -11.99 -8.63 -8.11
N VAL A 226 -11.90 -7.61 -7.25
CA VAL A 226 -12.40 -7.67 -5.87
C VAL A 226 -13.93 -7.75 -5.86
N THR A 227 -14.45 -8.85 -5.32
CA THR A 227 -15.88 -9.07 -5.11
C THR A 227 -16.15 -9.35 -3.63
N LEU A 228 -17.14 -8.67 -3.05
CA LEU A 228 -17.58 -8.89 -1.67
C LEU A 228 -19.05 -9.30 -1.63
N PRO A 229 -19.49 -10.08 -0.62
CA PRO A 229 -20.91 -10.37 -0.45
C PRO A 229 -21.74 -9.09 -0.35
N GLY A 230 -22.68 -8.91 -1.28
CA GLY A 230 -23.53 -7.71 -1.33
C GLY A 230 -22.85 -6.45 -1.89
N LEU A 231 -21.69 -6.57 -2.54
CA LEU A 231 -21.03 -5.46 -3.23
C LEU A 231 -21.97 -4.83 -4.26
N LEU A 232 -22.10 -3.49 -4.22
CA LEU A 232 -22.85 -2.71 -5.19
C LEU A 232 -21.89 -1.97 -6.12
N THR A 233 -22.32 -1.71 -7.34
CA THR A 233 -21.57 -0.90 -8.32
C THR A 233 -22.12 0.52 -8.37
N ALA A 234 -21.23 1.51 -8.31
CA ALA A 234 -21.57 2.91 -8.52
C ALA A 234 -21.09 3.38 -9.89
N VAL A 235 -21.95 4.07 -10.63
CA VAL A 235 -21.61 4.73 -11.89
C VAL A 235 -21.98 6.20 -11.78
N VAL A 236 -21.02 7.09 -12.04
CA VAL A 236 -21.19 8.53 -11.92
C VAL A 236 -21.61 9.15 -13.25
N ALA A 237 -22.64 10.01 -13.21
CA ALA A 237 -22.90 11.01 -14.23
C ALA A 237 -22.02 12.23 -13.96
N TRP A 238 -21.00 12.41 -14.80
CA TRP A 238 -20.06 13.51 -14.73
C TRP A 238 -20.59 14.76 -15.46
N PRO A 239 -20.11 15.97 -15.12
CA PRO A 239 -20.44 17.18 -15.85
C PRO A 239 -19.97 17.07 -17.31
N PRO A 240 -20.65 17.71 -18.26
CA PRO A 240 -20.31 17.61 -19.69
C PRO A 240 -19.00 18.32 -20.06
N ALA A 241 -18.47 19.17 -19.18
CA ALA A 241 -17.22 19.90 -19.39
C ALA A 241 -16.59 20.31 -18.05
N PHE A 242 -15.27 20.56 -18.04
CA PHE A 242 -14.60 21.18 -16.90
C PHE A 242 -15.19 22.56 -16.60
N GLY A 243 -15.38 22.87 -15.32
CA GLY A 243 -16.00 24.12 -14.87
C GLY A 243 -17.53 24.12 -14.92
N ALA A 244 -18.17 23.10 -15.50
CA ALA A 244 -19.61 22.91 -15.38
C ALA A 244 -19.98 22.39 -13.99
N SER A 245 -21.16 22.78 -13.49
CA SER A 245 -21.66 22.38 -12.18
C SER A 245 -23.10 21.88 -12.23
N LEU A 246 -23.48 21.01 -11.29
CA LEU A 246 -24.84 20.45 -11.25
C LEU A 246 -25.81 21.47 -10.64
N THR A 247 -26.79 21.92 -11.41
CA THR A 247 -27.87 22.78 -10.93
C THR A 247 -28.92 21.95 -10.22
N SER A 248 -29.46 20.95 -10.91
CA SER A 248 -30.53 20.08 -10.39
C SER A 248 -30.51 18.70 -11.08
N PHE A 249 -31.17 17.72 -10.47
CA PHE A 249 -31.39 16.40 -11.08
C PHE A 249 -32.74 15.81 -10.64
N ASP A 250 -33.32 14.95 -11.48
CA ASP A 250 -34.44 14.07 -11.14
C ASP A 250 -34.02 12.61 -11.33
N ALA A 251 -34.14 11.84 -10.24
CA ALA A 251 -33.78 10.43 -10.15
C ALA A 251 -34.95 9.47 -10.41
N SER A 252 -36.17 9.98 -10.63
CA SER A 252 -37.40 9.18 -10.65
C SER A 252 -37.38 8.06 -11.70
N SER A 253 -36.82 8.32 -12.88
CA SER A 253 -36.67 7.30 -13.93
C SER A 253 -35.54 6.32 -13.63
N ALA A 254 -34.42 6.81 -13.10
CA ALA A 254 -33.29 5.97 -12.67
C ALA A 254 -33.70 4.96 -11.58
N MET A 255 -34.49 5.39 -10.60
CA MET A 255 -35.00 4.54 -9.51
C MET A 255 -35.98 3.46 -9.97
N LYS A 256 -36.54 3.56 -11.18
CA LYS A 256 -37.40 2.52 -11.77
C LYS A 256 -36.61 1.42 -12.48
N VAL A 257 -35.31 1.62 -12.72
CA VAL A 257 -34.45 0.61 -13.34
C VAL A 257 -34.21 -0.52 -12.33
N SER A 258 -34.59 -1.74 -12.69
CA SER A 258 -34.42 -2.92 -11.84
C SER A 258 -32.95 -3.08 -11.41
N GLY A 259 -32.73 -3.25 -10.11
CA GLY A 259 -31.41 -3.40 -9.50
C GLY A 259 -30.75 -2.08 -9.07
N VAL A 260 -31.28 -0.91 -9.44
CA VAL A 260 -30.85 0.37 -8.85
C VAL A 260 -31.30 0.43 -7.39
N LYS A 261 -30.37 0.78 -6.50
CA LYS A 261 -30.58 0.86 -5.04
C LYS A 261 -30.59 2.28 -4.52
N ALA A 262 -29.78 3.15 -5.12
CA ALA A 262 -29.73 4.55 -4.73
C ALA A 262 -29.26 5.44 -5.88
N VAL A 263 -29.64 6.71 -5.81
CA VAL A 263 -29.09 7.80 -6.61
C VAL A 263 -28.66 8.89 -5.64
N VAL A 264 -27.39 9.27 -5.67
CA VAL A 264 -26.77 10.15 -4.68
C VAL A 264 -26.05 11.29 -5.39
N ARG A 265 -26.35 12.54 -5.01
CA ARG A 265 -25.55 13.68 -5.42
C ARG A 265 -24.20 13.65 -4.69
N ILE A 266 -23.12 13.75 -5.45
CA ILE A 266 -21.73 13.84 -4.96
C ILE A 266 -21.13 15.19 -5.42
N PRO A 267 -19.99 15.64 -4.86
CA PRO A 267 -19.36 16.90 -5.28
C PRO A 267 -19.13 16.98 -6.79
N GLU A 268 -18.78 15.85 -7.40
CA GLU A 268 -18.43 15.73 -8.82
C GLU A 268 -19.63 15.49 -9.74
N GLY A 269 -20.84 15.25 -9.23
CA GLY A 269 -22.00 14.92 -10.06
C GLY A 269 -23.08 14.08 -9.37
N VAL A 270 -23.59 13.06 -10.06
CA VAL A 270 -24.63 12.16 -9.53
C VAL A 270 -24.21 10.71 -9.68
N ALA A 271 -24.06 10.00 -8.57
CA ALA A 271 -23.75 8.57 -8.53
C ALA A 271 -25.03 7.73 -8.52
N VAL A 272 -25.12 6.76 -9.43
CA VAL A 272 -26.14 5.71 -9.43
C VAL A 272 -25.54 4.43 -8.90
N VAL A 273 -26.10 3.92 -7.80
CA VAL A 273 -25.64 2.72 -7.11
C VAL A 273 -26.62 1.58 -7.39
N ALA A 274 -26.12 0.45 -7.89
CA ALA A 274 -26.93 -0.70 -8.28
C ALA A 274 -26.26 -2.05 -7.97
N GLU A 275 -27.01 -3.14 -8.10
CA GLU A 275 -26.53 -4.52 -7.91
C GLU A 275 -25.48 -4.97 -8.94
N GLY A 276 -25.28 -4.21 -10.01
CA GLY A 276 -24.29 -4.50 -11.03
C GLY A 276 -24.08 -3.35 -12.01
N THR A 277 -22.98 -3.44 -12.76
CA THR A 277 -22.53 -2.38 -13.68
C THR A 277 -23.58 -2.00 -14.71
N TRP A 278 -24.24 -2.96 -15.33
CA TRP A 278 -25.24 -2.69 -16.38
C TRP A 278 -26.45 -1.93 -15.86
N GLN A 279 -26.96 -2.32 -14.69
CA GLN A 279 -28.07 -1.66 -14.01
C GLN A 279 -27.68 -0.23 -13.60
N ALA A 280 -26.46 -0.04 -13.08
CA ALA A 280 -25.94 1.27 -12.71
C ALA A 280 -25.81 2.19 -13.95
N MET A 281 -25.27 1.68 -15.06
CA MET A 281 -25.17 2.44 -16.32
C MET A 281 -26.55 2.83 -16.86
N LYS A 282 -27.50 1.89 -16.92
CA LYS A 282 -28.88 2.19 -17.34
C LYS A 282 -29.57 3.20 -16.44
N GLY A 283 -29.37 3.09 -15.12
CA GLY A 283 -29.90 4.06 -14.16
C GLY A 283 -29.29 5.45 -14.37
N ARG A 284 -27.97 5.54 -14.58
CA ARG A 284 -27.28 6.80 -14.91
C ARG A 284 -27.87 7.43 -16.17
N ASP A 285 -28.02 6.65 -17.23
CA ASP A 285 -28.52 7.14 -18.52
C ASP A 285 -30.01 7.57 -18.46
N ALA A 286 -30.74 7.12 -17.44
CA ALA A 286 -32.13 7.51 -17.19
C ALA A 286 -32.28 8.76 -16.28
N LEU A 287 -31.17 9.34 -15.79
CA LEU A 287 -31.22 10.57 -15.01
C LEU A 287 -31.62 11.77 -15.88
N ALA A 288 -32.50 12.61 -15.37
CA ALA A 288 -32.69 13.94 -15.93
C ALA A 288 -31.77 14.91 -15.19
N LEU A 289 -30.77 15.45 -15.89
CA LEU A 289 -29.71 16.28 -15.32
C LEU A 289 -29.76 17.68 -15.91
N GLN A 290 -29.63 18.69 -15.05
CA GLN A 290 -29.43 20.09 -15.47
C GLN A 290 -28.07 20.56 -15.00
N TRP A 291 -27.21 20.89 -15.97
CA TRP A 291 -25.87 21.41 -15.73
C TRP A 291 -25.85 22.92 -16.03
N ASP A 292 -25.20 23.67 -15.17
CA ASP A 292 -24.74 25.02 -15.47
C ASP A 292 -23.35 24.92 -16.10
N THR A 293 -23.23 25.32 -17.37
CA THR A 293 -21.98 25.34 -18.11
C THR A 293 -21.37 26.74 -18.24
N SER A 294 -21.90 27.74 -17.54
CA SER A 294 -21.40 29.12 -17.61
C SER A 294 -19.96 29.26 -17.11
N GLY A 295 -19.55 28.40 -16.18
CA GLY A 295 -18.16 28.26 -15.73
C GLY A 295 -17.27 27.44 -16.66
N ALA A 296 -17.84 26.77 -17.67
CA ALA A 296 -17.07 26.05 -18.69
C ALA A 296 -16.65 27.02 -19.79
N GLY A 297 -15.37 27.37 -19.84
CA GLY A 297 -14.79 28.18 -20.91
C GLY A 297 -14.45 27.34 -22.15
N PRO A 298 -14.36 27.95 -23.35
CA PRO A 298 -13.80 27.26 -24.51
C PRO A 298 -12.34 26.90 -24.23
N VAL A 299 -12.04 25.61 -24.21
CA VAL A 299 -10.67 25.09 -24.13
C VAL A 299 -10.34 24.47 -25.47
N SER A 300 -9.25 24.92 -26.09
CA SER A 300 -8.69 24.31 -27.29
C SER A 300 -7.20 24.05 -27.09
N SER A 301 -6.66 23.08 -27.83
CA SER A 301 -5.23 22.81 -27.80
C SER A 301 -4.42 24.04 -28.18
N GLU A 302 -4.87 24.79 -29.20
CA GLU A 302 -4.20 26.01 -29.67
C GLU A 302 -4.13 27.07 -28.55
N LYS A 303 -5.24 27.28 -27.83
CA LYS A 303 -5.25 28.23 -26.71
C LYS A 303 -4.35 27.77 -25.57
N LEU A 304 -4.39 26.48 -25.21
CA LEU A 304 -3.54 25.94 -24.14
C LEU A 304 -2.05 26.09 -24.47
N TYR A 305 -1.64 25.79 -25.70
CA TYR A 305 -0.25 25.98 -26.14
C TYR A 305 0.17 27.45 -26.11
N ALA A 306 -0.69 28.37 -26.57
CA ALA A 306 -0.40 29.80 -26.48
C ALA A 306 -0.26 30.28 -25.02
N ASP A 307 -1.12 29.81 -24.12
CA ASP A 307 -1.04 30.12 -22.70
C ASP A 307 0.24 29.53 -22.07
N TYR A 308 0.66 28.32 -22.45
CA TYR A 308 1.93 27.72 -21.97
C TYR A 308 3.17 28.44 -22.49
N ALA A 309 3.18 28.87 -23.76
CA ALA A 309 4.28 29.65 -24.30
C ALA A 309 4.44 30.97 -23.54
N ALA A 310 3.32 31.67 -23.28
CA ALA A 310 3.33 32.91 -22.51
C ALA A 310 3.76 32.72 -21.04
N LEU A 311 3.52 31.53 -20.45
CA LEU A 311 4.03 31.18 -19.13
C LEU A 311 5.52 30.83 -19.15
N ALA A 312 6.01 30.16 -20.19
CA ALA A 312 7.41 29.78 -20.33
C ALA A 312 8.34 30.99 -20.49
N ASP A 313 7.81 32.11 -21.01
CA ASP A 313 8.54 33.39 -21.11
C ASP A 313 8.66 34.13 -19.77
N GLN A 314 7.95 33.68 -18.73
CA GLN A 314 8.03 34.27 -17.39
C GLN A 314 9.16 33.63 -16.57
N ALA A 315 9.63 34.35 -15.55
CA ALA A 315 10.61 33.81 -14.62
C ALA A 315 10.04 32.57 -13.91
N GLY A 316 10.66 31.42 -14.15
CA GLY A 316 10.30 30.16 -13.50
C GLY A 316 10.79 30.05 -12.06
N GLN A 317 10.37 29.00 -11.37
CA GLN A 317 10.89 28.66 -10.05
C GLN A 317 12.33 28.15 -10.15
N VAL A 318 13.24 28.73 -9.37
CA VAL A 318 14.61 28.22 -9.24
C VAL A 318 14.57 26.94 -8.41
N VAL A 319 14.88 25.80 -9.05
CA VAL A 319 14.88 24.48 -8.39
C VAL A 319 16.27 24.16 -7.79
N VAL A 320 17.34 24.57 -8.47
CA VAL A 320 18.73 24.43 -8.01
C VAL A 320 19.49 25.68 -8.47
N SER A 321 20.31 26.23 -7.59
CA SER A 321 21.24 27.33 -7.90
C SER A 321 22.54 27.09 -7.12
N SER A 322 23.64 27.60 -7.67
CA SER A 322 24.95 27.66 -7.02
C SER A 322 25.66 28.90 -7.54
N GLU A 323 26.62 29.44 -6.77
CA GLU A 323 27.43 30.59 -7.20
C GLU A 323 28.07 30.34 -8.58
N GLN A 324 28.52 29.11 -8.83
CA GLN A 324 29.09 28.72 -10.12
C GLN A 324 28.07 28.75 -11.25
N THR A 325 26.86 28.23 -11.03
CA THR A 325 25.78 28.23 -12.03
C THR A 325 25.32 29.66 -12.33
N ASP A 326 25.16 30.48 -11.29
CA ASP A 326 24.70 31.86 -11.42
C ASP A 326 25.71 32.72 -12.19
N ALA A 327 27.00 32.56 -11.90
CA ALA A 327 28.08 33.24 -12.64
C ALA A 327 28.10 32.85 -14.13
N LEU A 328 27.96 31.55 -14.44
CA LEU A 328 27.91 31.06 -15.82
C LEU A 328 26.66 31.53 -16.58
N LEU A 329 25.54 31.75 -15.89
CA LEU A 329 24.30 32.26 -16.48
C LEU A 329 24.33 33.79 -16.70
N ALA A 330 25.05 34.53 -15.84
CA ALA A 330 25.20 35.97 -15.96
C ALA A 330 26.09 36.37 -17.16
N GLU A 331 27.19 35.65 -17.37
CA GLU A 331 28.13 35.90 -18.48
C GLU A 331 28.44 34.60 -19.26
N PRO A 332 27.48 34.07 -20.04
CA PRO A 332 27.69 32.84 -20.77
C PRO A 332 28.64 33.04 -21.96
N ALA A 333 29.63 32.16 -22.13
CA ALA A 333 30.46 32.14 -23.33
C ALA A 333 29.65 31.82 -24.60
N THR A 334 28.58 31.03 -24.49
CA THR A 334 27.61 30.75 -25.55
C THR A 334 26.26 30.43 -24.92
N ARG A 335 25.20 31.05 -25.44
CA ARG A 335 23.82 30.79 -25.00
C ARG A 335 23.07 30.03 -26.09
N ILE A 336 22.55 28.86 -25.74
CA ILE A 336 21.62 28.08 -26.57
C ILE A 336 20.26 28.11 -25.87
N ALA A 337 19.22 28.48 -26.59
CA ALA A 337 17.85 28.46 -26.12
C ALA A 337 16.99 27.65 -27.09
N ALA A 338 16.11 26.81 -26.56
CA ALA A 338 15.16 26.02 -27.33
C ALA A 338 13.87 25.86 -26.51
N THR A 339 12.74 25.91 -27.20
CA THR A 339 11.42 25.62 -26.62
C THR A 339 10.99 24.23 -27.04
N TYR A 340 10.53 23.44 -26.07
CA TYR A 340 10.01 22.10 -26.30
C TYR A 340 8.56 22.07 -25.84
N GLU A 341 7.69 21.56 -26.69
CA GLU A 341 6.26 21.43 -26.40
C GLU A 341 5.90 19.95 -26.28
N PHE A 342 5.09 19.62 -25.27
CA PHE A 342 4.63 18.26 -25.04
C PHE A 342 3.10 18.23 -25.02
N PRO A 343 2.44 17.36 -25.82
CA PRO A 343 0.99 17.28 -25.82
C PRO A 343 0.46 16.65 -24.55
N TYR A 344 -0.84 16.87 -24.30
CA TYR A 344 -1.57 16.07 -23.33
C TYR A 344 -1.59 14.62 -23.79
N LEU A 345 -1.01 13.75 -22.98
CA LEU A 345 -1.04 12.31 -23.21
C LEU A 345 -2.08 11.65 -22.32
N ALA A 346 -2.83 10.74 -22.91
CA ALA A 346 -3.61 9.78 -22.14
C ALA A 346 -2.68 8.66 -21.65
N HIS A 347 -2.72 8.39 -20.34
CA HIS A 347 -2.03 7.21 -19.79
C HIS A 347 -2.54 5.90 -20.42
N ALA A 348 -3.83 5.86 -20.79
CA ALA A 348 -4.45 4.75 -21.50
C ALA A 348 -4.16 3.38 -20.88
N ALA A 349 -4.27 3.28 -19.55
CA ALA A 349 -4.06 2.04 -18.82
C ALA A 349 -5.10 0.99 -19.26
N MET A 350 -4.64 -0.26 -19.40
CA MET A 350 -5.50 -1.41 -19.74
C MET A 350 -6.56 -1.67 -18.66
N GLU A 351 -6.15 -1.56 -17.39
CA GLU A 351 -7.09 -1.50 -16.27
C GLU A 351 -7.56 -0.04 -16.12
N PRO A 352 -8.87 0.23 -16.21
CA PRO A 352 -9.41 1.55 -15.92
C PRO A 352 -9.26 1.89 -14.43
N MET A 353 -9.20 3.19 -14.12
CA MET A 353 -9.25 3.66 -12.73
C MET A 353 -10.55 3.18 -12.05
N ASN A 354 -10.44 2.59 -10.86
CA ASN A 354 -11.54 1.96 -10.13
C ASN A 354 -11.67 2.41 -8.67
#